data_AF-A0A5E4V6A5-F1
#
_entry.id   AF-A0A5E4V6A5-F1
#
_cell.length_a   1.000
_cell.length_b   1.000
_cell.length_c   1.000
_cell.angle_alpha   90.00
_cell.angle_beta   90.00
_cell.angle_gamma   90.00
#
_symmetry.space_group_name_H-M   'P 1'
#
loop_
_entity.id
_entity.type
_entity.pdbx_description
1 polymer ?
#
loop_
_entity_poly.entity_id
_entity_poly.type
_entity_poly.pdbx_seq_one_letter_code
_entity_poly.pdbx_strand_id
1 'polypeptide(L)'
;MSVAARLGLSFTVILAMMLALAALAVLRVHGIERTLTNISDNNNVKQQYAVNFRGSVHDRAIAVRDITLADDTHVDEIVALIERLNADYQRSAGPMDALFAPSNAERVSAEERDDLAAIKSIEARTQPIIAQVITLRRAGDLDGARRLVLEQARPAFVDWLAAINRMIDLEDRTSHTESMAAVASAHGFQTVMLALVLVALTCGAVMAFLITRQLRRALGAEPDDVKALALAVDRGELYHEFDVGRAASNTSNASNREHDTSIMASLAEMATNLRHAVTQVRHASHDVTAISHRIASGNRDLAARTAEQASSLEQTAAAMEELTSTVSQNDDNSRGANDLAHRAAEMAEQGGDMVEQVVTTMSSIDTSSRKIVDIIAVIEGIAFQTNILALNAAVEAARAGEQGKGFAVVAAEVRSLAGRSSAAAKEVKQLIDASVAEVASGTTLVQNAGKTMREIVARVKQVSNAMDEISAASHEQKQGIEEVNRAIALMDQVTSHNAALVEDAGAAAQMLQQQAQALTLSVGRFQLEATGANNADAAITRPSALP
;
A
#
# COMPACT_ATOMS: atom_id res chain seq x y z
N MET A 1 35.36 1.87 3.20
CA MET A 1 35.81 3.29 3.08
C MET A 1 34.81 4.03 2.21
N SER A 2 34.33 5.18 2.67
CA SER A 2 33.51 6.07 1.85
C SER A 2 34.28 6.54 0.61
N VAL A 3 33.55 6.95 -0.44
CA VAL A 3 34.15 7.54 -1.66
C VAL A 3 35.05 8.73 -1.27
N ALA A 4 34.61 9.55 -0.32
CA ALA A 4 35.39 10.66 0.23
C ALA A 4 36.71 10.21 0.89
N ALA A 5 36.71 9.14 1.70
CA ALA A 5 37.92 8.64 2.34
C ALA A 5 38.95 8.09 1.32
N ARG A 6 38.48 7.50 0.22
CA ARG A 6 39.35 7.00 -0.87
C ARG A 6 39.97 8.13 -1.67
N LEU A 7 39.16 9.13 -2.04
CA LEU A 7 39.64 10.36 -2.69
C LEU A 7 40.65 11.10 -1.81
N GLY A 8 40.36 11.26 -0.51
CA GLY A 8 41.27 11.87 0.45
C GLY A 8 42.61 11.15 0.54
N LEU A 9 42.61 9.81 0.58
CA LEU A 9 43.85 9.02 0.59
C LEU A 9 44.67 9.22 -0.70
N SER A 10 44.02 9.21 -1.88
CA SER A 10 44.71 9.41 -3.15
C SER A 10 45.37 10.78 -3.28
N PHE A 11 44.68 11.85 -2.87
CA PHE A 11 45.24 13.20 -2.91
C PHE A 11 46.37 13.36 -1.89
N THR A 12 46.24 12.76 -0.70
CA THR A 12 47.28 12.81 0.33
C THR A 12 48.59 12.18 -0.15
N VAL A 13 48.52 11.03 -0.82
CA VAL A 13 49.71 10.34 -1.38
C VAL A 13 50.40 11.22 -2.43
N ILE A 14 49.64 11.83 -3.35
CA ILE A 14 50.19 12.70 -4.40
C ILE A 14 50.83 13.96 -3.78
N LEU A 15 50.17 14.59 -2.80
CA LEU A 15 50.69 15.76 -2.09
C LEU A 15 51.98 15.44 -1.31
N ALA A 16 52.03 14.28 -0.65
CA ALA A 16 53.24 13.82 0.05
C ALA A 16 54.41 13.59 -0.92
N MET A 17 54.16 13.02 -2.10
CA MET A 17 55.19 12.88 -3.14
C MET A 17 55.69 14.23 -3.66
N MET A 18 54.81 15.21 -3.86
CA MET A 18 55.21 16.56 -4.27
C MET A 18 56.07 17.26 -3.21
N LEU A 19 55.73 17.11 -1.92
CA LEU A 19 56.55 17.64 -0.82
C LEU A 19 57.95 17.00 -0.78
N ALA A 20 58.03 15.67 -0.95
CA ALA A 20 59.30 14.97 -1.00
C ALA A 20 60.18 15.41 -2.19
N LEU A 21 59.55 15.63 -3.35
CA LEU A 21 60.20 16.18 -4.55
C LEU A 21 60.79 17.56 -4.30
N ALA A 22 60.01 18.47 -3.73
CA ALA A 22 60.45 19.83 -3.41
C ALA A 22 61.62 19.81 -2.40
N ALA A 23 61.53 18.99 -1.35
CA ALA A 23 62.59 18.87 -0.35
C ALA A 23 63.92 18.36 -0.96
N LEU A 24 63.86 17.34 -1.83
CA LEU A 24 65.05 16.81 -2.49
C LEU A 24 65.68 17.83 -3.45
N ALA A 25 64.86 18.62 -4.15
CA ALA A 25 65.35 19.65 -5.04
C ALA A 25 66.11 20.76 -4.29
N VAL A 26 65.54 21.22 -3.17
CA VAL A 26 66.19 22.21 -2.30
C VAL A 26 67.55 21.71 -1.82
N LEU A 27 67.65 20.45 -1.36
CA LEU A 27 68.92 19.88 -0.88
C LEU A 27 70.00 19.82 -1.96
N ARG A 28 69.63 19.49 -3.21
CA ARG A 28 70.59 19.41 -4.33
C ARG A 28 71.08 20.79 -4.79
N VAL A 29 70.20 21.78 -4.84
CA VAL A 29 70.56 23.16 -5.22
C VAL A 29 71.54 23.78 -4.22
N HIS A 30 71.30 23.61 -2.91
CA HIS A 30 72.20 24.10 -1.87
C HIS A 30 73.61 23.47 -1.96
N GLY A 31 73.73 22.24 -2.44
CA GLY A 31 75.02 21.60 -2.66
C GLY A 31 75.83 22.27 -3.78
N ILE A 32 75.18 22.59 -4.90
CA ILE A 32 75.80 23.27 -6.05
C ILE A 32 76.25 24.68 -5.67
N GLU A 33 75.39 25.41 -4.94
CA GLU A 33 75.69 26.76 -4.46
C GLU A 33 76.95 26.78 -3.58
N ARG A 34 77.07 25.88 -2.60
CA ARG A 34 78.26 25.79 -1.72
C ARG A 34 79.56 25.57 -2.50
N THR A 35 79.56 24.68 -3.51
CA THR A 35 80.76 24.43 -4.33
C THR A 35 81.14 25.66 -5.15
N LEU A 36 80.17 26.32 -5.77
CA LEU A 36 80.42 27.54 -6.56
C LEU A 36 80.96 28.70 -5.69
N THR A 37 80.39 28.90 -4.51
CA THR A 37 80.90 29.90 -3.55
C THR A 37 82.32 29.56 -3.08
N ASN A 38 82.68 28.27 -2.94
CA ASN A 38 84.04 27.89 -2.58
C ASN A 38 85.07 28.20 -3.68
N ILE A 39 84.72 27.93 -4.94
CA ILE A 39 85.58 28.26 -6.08
C ILE A 39 85.80 29.78 -6.18
N SER A 40 84.70 30.55 -6.11
CA SER A 40 84.73 32.01 -6.26
C SER A 40 85.45 32.72 -5.12
N ASP A 41 85.06 32.45 -3.86
CA ASP A 41 85.42 33.32 -2.73
C ASP A 41 86.66 32.83 -1.99
N ASN A 42 87.20 31.67 -2.35
CA ASN A 42 88.35 31.06 -1.69
C ASN A 42 89.45 30.73 -2.71
N ASN A 43 89.24 29.75 -3.60
CA ASN A 43 90.31 29.27 -4.48
C ASN A 43 90.78 30.37 -5.47
N ASN A 44 89.84 31.05 -6.14
CA ASN A 44 90.18 32.15 -7.06
C ASN A 44 90.87 33.32 -6.33
N VAL A 45 90.48 33.58 -5.08
CA VAL A 45 91.08 34.65 -4.26
C VAL A 45 92.52 34.29 -3.87
N LYS A 46 92.78 33.05 -3.44
CA LYS A 46 94.14 32.53 -3.18
C LYS A 46 95.01 32.62 -4.45
N GLN A 47 94.49 32.15 -5.58
CA GLN A 47 95.19 32.23 -6.87
C GLN A 47 95.56 33.67 -7.21
N GLN A 48 94.63 34.62 -7.02
CA GLN A 48 94.87 36.03 -7.27
C GLN A 48 96.01 36.60 -6.40
N TYR A 49 96.04 36.26 -5.10
CA TYR A 49 97.13 36.69 -4.22
C TYR A 49 98.47 36.04 -4.59
N ALA A 50 98.49 34.77 -5.00
CA ALA A 50 99.69 34.10 -5.49
C ALA A 50 100.21 34.74 -6.79
N VAL A 51 99.32 35.15 -7.70
CA VAL A 51 99.70 35.92 -8.90
C VAL A 51 100.31 37.26 -8.53
N ASN A 52 99.77 37.97 -7.53
CA ASN A 52 100.34 39.23 -7.04
C ASN A 52 101.73 39.02 -6.40
N PHE A 53 101.92 37.94 -5.64
CA PHE A 53 103.24 37.56 -5.12
C PHE A 53 104.24 37.39 -6.26
N ARG A 54 103.86 36.63 -7.30
CA ARG A 54 104.71 36.38 -8.45
C ARG A 54 105.14 37.67 -9.12
N GLY A 55 104.20 38.60 -9.34
CA GLY A 55 104.46 39.92 -9.92
C GLY A 55 105.48 40.71 -9.09
N SER A 56 105.20 40.87 -7.80
CA SER A 56 106.11 41.62 -6.91
C SER A 56 107.50 40.97 -6.81
N VAL A 57 107.60 39.65 -6.64
CA VAL A 57 108.88 38.94 -6.54
C VAL A 57 109.69 39.07 -7.82
N HIS A 58 109.04 39.01 -8.99
CA HIS A 58 109.69 39.20 -10.28
C HIS A 58 110.28 40.62 -10.40
N ASP A 59 109.48 41.64 -10.10
CA ASP A 59 109.91 43.04 -10.18
C ASP A 59 111.01 43.35 -9.14
N ARG A 60 110.96 42.72 -7.96
CA ARG A 60 112.01 42.84 -6.93
C ARG A 60 113.32 42.20 -7.39
N ALA A 61 113.27 41.05 -8.06
CA ALA A 61 114.46 40.43 -8.61
C ALA A 61 115.16 41.34 -9.62
N ILE A 62 114.37 42.07 -10.43
CA ILE A 62 114.86 43.09 -11.37
C ILE A 62 115.47 44.28 -10.60
N ALA A 63 114.74 44.87 -9.64
CA ALA A 63 115.23 46.03 -8.89
C ALA A 63 116.51 45.73 -8.08
N VAL A 64 116.60 44.55 -7.45
CA VAL A 64 117.79 44.08 -6.72
C VAL A 64 118.97 43.82 -7.65
N ARG A 65 118.74 43.44 -8.91
CA ARG A 65 119.80 43.39 -9.91
C ARG A 65 120.22 44.79 -10.33
N ASP A 66 119.26 45.66 -10.61
CA ASP A 66 119.49 47.01 -11.14
C ASP A 66 120.26 47.90 -10.14
N ILE A 67 120.11 47.67 -8.83
CA ILE A 67 120.93 48.35 -7.80
C ILE A 67 122.45 48.08 -7.95
N THR A 68 122.84 46.98 -8.60
CA THR A 68 124.25 46.62 -8.90
C THR A 68 124.72 47.08 -10.29
N LEU A 69 123.82 47.70 -11.05
CA LEU A 69 124.07 48.27 -12.38
C LEU A 69 124.01 49.80 -12.37
N ALA A 70 123.28 50.38 -11.43
CA ALA A 70 123.13 51.82 -11.26
C ALA A 70 124.40 52.52 -10.75
N ASP A 71 124.56 53.79 -11.14
CA ASP A 71 125.54 54.68 -10.53
C ASP A 71 125.15 55.06 -9.09
N ASP A 72 126.06 55.68 -8.34
CA ASP A 72 125.84 56.03 -6.93
C ASP A 72 124.66 57.01 -6.73
N THR A 73 124.28 57.79 -7.74
CA THR A 73 123.21 58.80 -7.62
C THR A 73 121.81 58.22 -7.64
N HIS A 74 121.62 57.03 -8.23
CA HIS A 74 120.30 56.39 -8.38
C HIS A 74 120.04 55.25 -7.36
N VAL A 75 120.99 54.95 -6.48
CA VAL A 75 120.87 53.83 -5.51
C VAL A 75 119.65 54.01 -4.61
N ASP A 76 119.44 55.18 -4.02
CA ASP A 76 118.32 55.40 -3.09
C ASP A 76 116.94 55.36 -3.76
N GLU A 77 116.84 55.74 -5.04
CA GLU A 77 115.60 55.60 -5.82
C GLU A 77 115.23 54.12 -6.01
N ILE A 78 116.21 53.29 -6.36
CA ILE A 78 116.02 51.84 -6.53
C ILE A 78 115.71 51.17 -5.18
N VAL A 79 116.33 51.62 -4.08
CA VAL A 79 115.99 51.13 -2.73
C VAL A 79 114.53 51.46 -2.40
N ALA A 80 114.07 52.69 -2.67
CA ALA A 80 112.67 53.06 -2.46
C ALA A 80 111.70 52.20 -3.30
N LEU A 81 112.08 51.84 -4.54
CA LEU A 81 111.31 50.90 -5.36
C LEU A 81 111.27 49.49 -4.74
N ILE A 82 112.40 48.98 -4.25
CA ILE A 82 112.46 47.66 -3.57
C ILE A 82 111.55 47.66 -2.34
N GLU A 83 111.57 48.72 -1.52
CA GLU A 83 110.70 48.87 -0.35
C GLU A 83 109.23 48.94 -0.73
N ARG A 84 108.88 49.68 -1.79
CA ARG A 84 107.51 49.74 -2.32
C ARG A 84 107.02 48.38 -2.81
N LEU A 85 107.83 47.66 -3.58
CA LEU A 85 107.47 46.33 -4.07
C LEU A 85 107.34 45.33 -2.92
N ASN A 86 108.17 45.46 -1.88
CA ASN A 86 108.00 44.70 -0.64
C ASN A 86 106.67 45.02 0.03
N ALA A 87 106.27 46.30 0.11
CA ALA A 87 104.97 46.67 0.64
C ALA A 87 103.81 46.11 -0.20
N ASP A 88 103.93 46.10 -1.53
CA ASP A 88 102.92 45.51 -2.43
C ASP A 88 102.81 43.98 -2.24
N TYR A 89 103.94 43.29 -2.00
CA TYR A 89 103.95 41.89 -1.59
C TYR A 89 103.18 41.69 -0.28
N GLN A 90 103.49 42.49 0.74
CA GLN A 90 102.87 42.39 2.06
C GLN A 90 101.36 42.71 2.05
N ARG A 91 100.89 43.59 1.13
CA ARG A 91 99.45 43.83 0.93
C ARG A 91 98.69 42.59 0.47
N SER A 92 99.34 41.67 -0.25
CA SER A 92 98.75 40.37 -0.60
C SER A 92 99.03 39.30 0.46
N ALA A 93 100.14 39.42 1.20
CA ALA A 93 100.54 38.42 2.18
C ALA A 93 99.62 38.37 3.40
N GLY A 94 99.22 39.53 3.95
CA GLY A 94 98.30 39.59 5.08
C GLY A 94 96.94 38.92 4.79
N PRO A 95 96.24 39.30 3.71
CA PRO A 95 95.00 38.65 3.31
C PRO A 95 95.16 37.18 2.95
N MET A 96 96.25 36.80 2.27
CA MET A 96 96.56 35.39 2.01
C MET A 96 96.66 34.61 3.31
N ASP A 97 97.36 35.13 4.31
CA ASP A 97 97.49 34.47 5.61
C ASP A 97 96.16 34.31 6.35
N ALA A 98 95.25 35.27 6.20
CA ALA A 98 93.91 35.18 6.76
C ALA A 98 93.08 34.05 6.13
N LEU A 99 93.26 33.78 4.83
CA LEU A 99 92.61 32.64 4.16
C LEU A 99 93.13 31.30 4.69
N PHE A 100 94.36 31.26 5.20
CA PHE A 100 95.00 30.07 5.76
C PHE A 100 94.89 29.97 7.29
N ALA A 101 94.16 30.88 7.93
CA ALA A 101 93.93 30.85 9.37
C ALA A 101 93.19 29.57 9.81
N PRO A 102 93.38 29.09 11.05
CA PRO A 102 92.71 27.88 11.55
C PRO A 102 91.19 27.88 11.41
N SER A 103 90.56 29.06 11.42
CA SER A 103 89.12 29.24 11.18
C SER A 103 88.66 28.79 9.79
N ASN A 104 89.56 28.70 8.82
CA ASN A 104 89.29 28.30 7.45
C ASN A 104 89.86 26.90 7.12
N ALA A 105 90.23 26.10 8.13
CA ALA A 105 90.93 24.84 7.93
C ALA A 105 90.19 23.83 7.03
N GLU A 106 88.86 23.83 7.03
CA GLU A 106 88.04 22.96 6.18
C GLU A 106 88.09 23.34 4.68
N ARG A 107 88.47 24.58 4.38
CA ARG A 107 88.52 25.14 3.02
C ARG A 107 89.94 25.26 2.48
N VAL A 108 90.90 24.68 3.19
CA VAL A 108 92.32 24.73 2.84
C VAL A 108 92.90 23.31 2.83
N SER A 109 93.45 22.90 1.70
CA SER A 109 94.03 21.57 1.52
C SER A 109 95.39 21.46 2.22
N ALA A 110 95.87 20.23 2.45
CA ALA A 110 97.22 20.02 2.98
C ALA A 110 98.29 20.57 2.01
N GLU A 111 98.13 20.32 0.71
CA GLU A 111 99.05 20.78 -0.34
C GLU A 111 99.14 22.31 -0.42
N GLU A 112 98.01 23.01 -0.29
CA GLU A 112 97.98 24.48 -0.27
C GLU A 112 98.77 25.05 0.92
N ARG A 113 98.65 24.42 2.11
CA ARG A 113 99.40 24.84 3.30
C ARG A 113 100.89 24.65 3.10
N ASP A 114 101.28 23.53 2.50
CA ASP A 114 102.68 23.19 2.24
C ASP A 114 103.30 24.17 1.24
N ASP A 115 102.59 24.53 0.16
CA ASP A 115 103.08 25.51 -0.81
C ASP A 115 103.22 26.91 -0.21
N LEU A 116 102.24 27.39 0.57
CA LEU A 116 102.36 28.68 1.25
C LEU A 116 103.51 28.69 2.27
N ALA A 117 103.67 27.60 3.03
CA ALA A 117 104.78 27.45 3.97
C ALA A 117 106.15 27.48 3.25
N ALA A 118 106.26 26.84 2.08
CA ALA A 118 107.45 26.89 1.24
C ALA A 118 107.74 28.32 0.75
N ILE A 119 106.72 29.05 0.27
CA ILE A 119 106.84 30.45 -0.15
C ILE A 119 107.36 31.32 1.00
N LYS A 120 106.78 31.20 2.20
CA LYS A 120 107.21 31.95 3.40
C LYS A 120 108.63 31.61 3.85
N SER A 121 109.00 30.33 3.80
CA SER A 121 110.35 29.88 4.14
C SER A 121 111.40 30.49 3.20
N ILE A 122 111.09 30.51 1.89
CA ILE A 122 111.97 31.12 0.89
C ILE A 122 112.02 32.64 1.08
N GLU A 123 110.88 33.30 1.32
CA GLU A 123 110.83 34.74 1.64
C GLU A 123 111.75 35.07 2.83
N ALA A 124 111.59 34.36 3.95
CA ALA A 124 112.34 34.59 5.18
C ALA A 124 113.86 34.45 4.99
N ARG A 125 114.30 33.54 4.10
CA ARG A 125 115.71 33.39 3.73
C ARG A 125 116.19 34.45 2.74
N THR A 126 115.32 34.94 1.86
CA THR A 126 115.67 35.89 0.78
C THR A 126 115.75 37.33 1.27
N GLN A 127 114.89 37.73 2.21
CA GLN A 127 114.84 39.11 2.73
C GLN A 127 116.17 39.60 3.33
N PRO A 128 116.90 38.82 4.16
CA PRO A 128 118.20 39.23 4.68
C PRO A 128 119.25 39.39 3.59
N ILE A 129 119.20 38.58 2.53
CA ILE A 129 120.11 38.68 1.38
C ILE A 129 119.88 40.02 0.67
N ILE A 130 118.62 40.40 0.43
CA ILE A 130 118.27 41.69 -0.17
C ILE A 130 118.78 42.85 0.70
N ALA A 131 118.56 42.79 2.02
CA ALA A 131 119.04 43.82 2.94
C ALA A 131 120.57 43.94 2.96
N GLN A 132 121.30 42.82 2.85
CA GLN A 132 122.75 42.81 2.74
C GLN A 132 123.23 43.41 1.40
N VAL A 133 122.55 43.10 0.28
CA VAL A 133 122.84 43.73 -1.02
C VAL A 133 122.69 45.25 -0.93
N ILE A 134 121.60 45.74 -0.33
CA ILE A 134 121.37 47.19 -0.13
C ILE A 134 122.46 47.80 0.77
N THR A 135 122.85 47.10 1.84
CA THR A 135 123.87 47.57 2.80
C THR A 135 125.25 47.67 2.15
N LEU A 136 125.68 46.62 1.44
CA LEU A 136 126.95 46.62 0.69
C LEU A 136 126.95 47.74 -0.35
N ARG A 137 125.83 47.93 -1.04
CA ARG A 137 125.75 48.98 -2.06
C ARG A 137 125.83 50.38 -1.48
N ARG A 138 125.12 50.66 -0.37
CA ARG A 138 125.20 51.94 0.37
C ARG A 138 126.58 52.19 0.99
N ALA A 139 127.33 51.13 1.32
CA ALA A 139 128.71 51.23 1.80
C ALA A 139 129.74 51.48 0.67
N GLY A 140 129.29 51.56 -0.59
CA GLY A 140 130.15 51.75 -1.77
C GLY A 140 130.76 50.45 -2.32
N ASP A 141 130.47 49.29 -1.73
CA ASP A 141 131.02 47.99 -2.15
C ASP A 141 130.16 47.37 -3.28
N LEU A 142 130.43 47.79 -4.51
CA LEU A 142 129.74 47.28 -5.70
C LEU A 142 130.07 45.82 -6.00
N ASP A 143 131.34 45.41 -5.84
CA ASP A 143 131.79 44.06 -6.18
C ASP A 143 131.23 43.02 -5.19
N GLY A 144 131.18 43.37 -3.90
CA GLY A 144 130.52 42.57 -2.87
C GLY A 144 129.03 42.43 -3.13
N ALA A 145 128.34 43.53 -3.44
CA ALA A 145 126.90 43.50 -3.77
C ALA A 145 126.61 42.65 -5.03
N ARG A 146 127.41 42.78 -6.09
CA ARG A 146 127.24 42.01 -7.33
C ARG A 146 127.45 40.51 -7.12
N ARG A 147 128.47 40.13 -6.35
CA ARG A 147 128.72 38.72 -6.01
C ARG A 147 127.54 38.14 -5.23
N LEU A 148 127.04 38.87 -4.23
CA LEU A 148 125.91 38.44 -3.41
C LEU A 148 124.62 38.29 -4.24
N VAL A 149 124.38 39.19 -5.20
CA VAL A 149 123.24 39.06 -6.12
C VAL A 149 123.36 37.81 -7.01
N LEU A 150 124.53 37.55 -7.58
CA LEU A 150 124.72 36.43 -8.52
C LEU A 150 124.73 35.07 -7.82
N GLU A 151 125.39 34.97 -6.66
CA GLU A 151 125.58 33.70 -5.96
C GLU A 151 124.42 33.34 -5.02
N GLN A 152 123.75 34.33 -4.43
CA GLN A 152 122.73 34.08 -3.40
C GLN A 152 121.36 34.64 -3.78
N ALA A 153 121.25 35.92 -4.16
CA ALA A 153 119.93 36.53 -4.39
C ALA A 153 119.23 35.94 -5.61
N ARG A 154 119.93 35.75 -6.74
CA ARG A 154 119.35 35.21 -7.97
C ARG A 154 118.80 33.78 -7.78
N PRO A 155 119.55 32.81 -7.24
CA PRO A 155 118.98 31.49 -6.94
C PRO A 155 117.77 31.57 -5.99
N ALA A 156 117.83 32.43 -4.97
CA ALA A 156 116.73 32.60 -4.03
C ALA A 156 115.44 33.16 -4.69
N PHE A 157 115.56 34.13 -5.60
CA PHE A 157 114.42 34.63 -6.37
C PHE A 157 113.85 33.60 -7.35
N VAL A 158 114.70 32.76 -7.96
CA VAL A 158 114.24 31.65 -8.82
C VAL A 158 113.46 30.63 -8.01
N ASP A 159 113.99 30.21 -6.85
CA ASP A 159 113.29 29.31 -5.93
C ASP A 159 111.94 29.91 -5.50
N TRP A 160 111.91 31.21 -5.22
CA TRP A 160 110.71 31.90 -4.76
C TRP A 160 109.62 31.93 -5.83
N LEU A 161 109.98 32.32 -7.06
CA LEU A 161 109.06 32.30 -8.20
C LEU A 161 108.57 30.88 -8.51
N ALA A 162 109.44 29.86 -8.38
CA ALA A 162 109.04 28.47 -8.58
C ALA A 162 108.02 28.01 -7.52
N ALA A 163 108.23 28.33 -6.25
CA ALA A 163 107.28 28.01 -5.18
C ALA A 163 105.93 28.72 -5.37
N ILE A 164 105.94 29.99 -5.81
CA ILE A 164 104.71 30.73 -6.11
C ILE A 164 103.97 30.12 -7.31
N ASN A 165 104.68 29.75 -8.38
CA ASN A 165 104.05 29.11 -9.55
C ASN A 165 103.39 27.78 -9.18
N ARG A 166 104.00 26.96 -8.30
CA ARG A 166 103.36 25.72 -7.82
C ARG A 166 102.01 25.99 -7.15
N MET A 167 101.93 27.02 -6.32
CA MET A 167 100.68 27.42 -5.67
C MET A 167 99.63 27.88 -6.69
N ILE A 168 100.04 28.68 -7.70
CA ILE A 168 99.12 29.11 -8.77
C ILE A 168 98.58 27.91 -9.55
N ASP A 169 99.45 26.97 -9.92
CA ASP A 169 99.09 25.75 -10.66
C ASP A 169 98.22 24.79 -9.84
N LEU A 170 98.38 24.78 -8.51
CA LEU A 170 97.53 24.02 -7.60
C LEU A 170 96.13 24.60 -7.52
N GLU A 171 96.02 25.91 -7.27
CA GLU A 171 94.72 26.60 -7.19
C GLU A 171 93.94 26.52 -8.52
N ASP A 172 94.62 26.64 -9.66
CA ASP A 172 94.01 26.51 -10.99
C ASP A 172 93.39 25.11 -11.20
N ARG A 173 94.14 24.06 -10.88
CA ARG A 173 93.67 22.67 -10.99
C ARG A 173 92.53 22.36 -10.02
N THR A 174 92.61 22.87 -8.79
CA THR A 174 91.57 22.68 -7.77
C THR A 174 90.27 23.37 -8.21
N SER A 175 90.33 24.64 -8.61
CA SER A 175 89.17 25.38 -9.13
C SER A 175 88.52 24.71 -10.35
N HIS A 176 89.33 24.22 -11.29
CA HIS A 176 88.80 23.54 -12.47
C HIS A 176 88.10 22.21 -12.12
N THR A 177 88.67 21.43 -11.21
CA THR A 177 88.10 20.14 -10.77
C THR A 177 86.78 20.33 -10.01
N GLU A 178 86.73 21.30 -9.09
CA GLU A 178 85.50 21.63 -8.36
C GLU A 178 84.42 22.18 -9.31
N SER A 179 84.80 22.98 -10.30
CA SER A 179 83.87 23.51 -11.32
C SER A 179 83.23 22.39 -12.15
N MET A 180 84.03 21.41 -12.61
CA MET A 180 83.52 20.24 -13.32
C MET A 180 82.55 19.41 -12.46
N ALA A 181 82.85 19.23 -11.17
CA ALA A 181 81.98 18.51 -10.24
C ALA A 181 80.64 19.25 -9.99
N ALA A 182 80.66 20.59 -9.93
CA ALA A 182 79.45 21.41 -9.81
C ALA A 182 78.56 21.29 -11.06
N VAL A 183 79.15 21.37 -12.26
CA VAL A 183 78.42 21.22 -13.54
C VAL A 183 77.83 19.81 -13.69
N ALA A 184 78.60 18.77 -13.36
CA ALA A 184 78.09 17.39 -13.39
C ALA A 184 76.93 17.17 -12.41
N SER A 185 77.01 17.78 -11.21
CA SER A 185 75.93 17.75 -10.22
C SER A 185 74.66 18.46 -10.70
N ALA A 186 74.80 19.57 -11.44
CA ALA A 186 73.68 20.29 -12.04
C ALA A 186 72.95 19.47 -13.12
N HIS A 187 73.69 18.76 -13.98
CA HIS A 187 73.09 17.86 -14.98
C HIS A 187 72.40 16.63 -14.34
N GLY A 188 73.03 16.03 -13.32
CA GLY A 188 72.42 14.92 -12.57
C GLY A 188 71.14 15.31 -11.84
N PHE A 189 71.03 16.57 -11.39
CA PHE A 189 69.82 17.11 -10.78
C PHE A 189 68.64 17.15 -11.77
N GLN A 190 68.86 17.60 -13.01
CA GLN A 190 67.80 17.69 -14.03
C GLN A 190 67.20 16.33 -14.39
N THR A 191 68.02 15.30 -14.57
CA THR A 191 67.55 13.96 -14.97
C THR A 191 66.75 13.27 -13.87
N VAL A 192 67.21 13.34 -12.62
CA VAL A 192 66.50 12.78 -11.46
C VAL A 192 65.15 13.47 -11.24
N MET A 193 65.09 14.80 -11.39
CA MET A 193 63.86 15.55 -11.17
C MET A 193 62.80 15.23 -12.24
N LEU A 194 63.19 15.13 -13.52
CA LEU A 194 62.29 14.71 -14.60
C LEU A 194 61.75 13.28 -14.41
N ALA A 195 62.61 12.35 -13.99
CA ALA A 195 62.20 10.96 -13.75
C ALA A 195 61.17 10.85 -12.62
N LEU A 196 61.35 11.59 -11.52
CA LEU A 196 60.43 11.55 -10.38
C LEU A 196 59.08 12.23 -10.69
N VAL A 197 59.06 13.30 -11.49
CA VAL A 197 57.81 13.92 -11.98
C VAL A 197 57.02 12.94 -12.85
N LEU A 198 57.69 12.20 -13.74
CA LEU A 198 57.04 11.19 -14.57
C LEU A 198 56.36 10.09 -13.73
N VAL A 199 57.05 9.58 -12.69
CA VAL A 199 56.49 8.56 -11.78
C VAL A 199 55.28 9.09 -11.01
N ALA A 200 55.32 10.34 -10.54
CA ALA A 200 54.18 10.95 -9.85
C ALA A 200 52.95 11.06 -10.77
N LEU A 201 53.14 11.44 -12.04
CA LEU A 201 52.07 11.53 -13.03
C LEU A 201 51.45 10.16 -13.37
N THR A 202 52.26 9.11 -13.54
CA THR A 202 51.75 7.77 -13.85
C THR A 202 50.97 7.17 -12.68
N CYS A 203 51.46 7.30 -11.44
CA CYS A 203 50.71 6.89 -10.25
C CYS A 203 49.38 7.63 -10.12
N GLY A 204 49.35 8.95 -10.40
CA GLY A 204 48.13 9.74 -10.41
C GLY A 204 47.11 9.25 -11.44
N ALA A 205 47.55 8.98 -12.67
CA ALA A 205 46.67 8.49 -13.74
C ALA A 205 46.08 7.10 -13.44
N VAL A 206 46.89 6.17 -12.91
CA VAL A 206 46.42 4.82 -12.52
C VAL A 206 45.38 4.91 -11.41
N MET A 207 45.63 5.72 -10.37
CA MET A 207 44.68 5.92 -9.27
C MET A 207 43.36 6.54 -9.76
N ALA A 208 43.43 7.55 -10.63
CA ALA A 208 42.23 8.16 -11.23
C ALA A 208 41.41 7.15 -12.04
N PHE A 209 42.07 6.29 -12.83
CA PHE A 209 41.42 5.24 -13.60
C PHE A 209 40.74 4.19 -12.70
N LEU A 210 41.43 3.73 -11.65
CA LEU A 210 40.87 2.75 -10.70
C LEU A 210 39.65 3.30 -9.95
N ILE A 211 39.71 4.55 -9.46
CA ILE A 211 38.59 5.20 -8.77
C ILE A 211 37.40 5.35 -9.73
N THR A 212 37.63 5.84 -10.96
CA THR A 212 36.57 6.01 -11.96
C THR A 212 35.91 4.68 -12.33
N ARG A 213 36.70 3.64 -12.58
CA ARG A 213 36.18 2.30 -12.91
C ARG A 213 35.38 1.68 -11.77
N GLN A 214 35.85 1.85 -10.53
CA GLN A 214 35.16 1.31 -9.35
C GLN A 214 33.85 2.06 -9.08
N LEU A 215 33.83 3.39 -9.22
CA LEU A 215 32.64 4.20 -9.01
C LEU A 215 31.56 3.88 -10.05
N ARG A 216 31.93 3.74 -11.33
CA ARG A 216 31.01 3.30 -12.39
C ARG A 216 30.43 1.92 -12.12
N ARG A 217 31.23 0.96 -11.65
CA ARG A 217 30.72 -0.38 -11.25
C ARG A 217 29.77 -0.33 -10.05
N ALA A 218 30.05 0.49 -9.05
CA ALA A 218 29.20 0.62 -7.86
C ALA A 218 27.87 1.33 -8.17
N LEU A 219 27.86 2.25 -9.13
CA LEU A 219 26.65 2.94 -9.57
C LEU A 219 25.84 2.13 -10.59
N GLY A 220 26.50 1.30 -11.41
CA GLY A 220 25.87 0.47 -12.45
C GLY A 220 25.56 1.22 -13.74
N ALA A 221 25.60 2.55 -13.71
CA ALA A 221 25.43 3.46 -14.84
C ALA A 221 26.19 4.78 -14.58
N GLU A 222 26.06 5.75 -15.48
CA GLU A 222 26.58 7.09 -15.21
C GLU A 222 25.76 7.78 -14.10
N PRO A 223 26.37 8.64 -13.26
CA PRO A 223 25.66 9.29 -12.15
C PRO A 223 24.39 10.04 -12.57
N ASP A 224 24.41 10.63 -13.77
CA ASP A 224 23.26 11.34 -14.32
C ASP A 224 22.11 10.41 -14.70
N ASP A 225 22.40 9.18 -15.16
CA ASP A 225 21.38 8.17 -15.46
C ASP A 225 20.70 7.67 -14.18
N VAL A 226 21.50 7.40 -13.13
CA VAL A 226 20.98 6.98 -11.82
C VAL A 226 20.07 8.07 -11.24
N LYS A 227 20.46 9.33 -11.38
CA LYS A 227 19.65 10.50 -10.99
C LYS A 227 18.38 10.61 -11.85
N ALA A 228 18.47 10.38 -13.15
CA ALA A 228 17.33 10.43 -14.06
C ALA A 228 16.27 9.39 -13.68
N LEU A 229 16.67 8.15 -13.39
CA LEU A 229 15.78 7.09 -12.90
C LEU A 229 15.15 7.47 -11.54
N ALA A 230 15.94 7.92 -10.58
CA ALA A 230 15.41 8.32 -9.27
C ALA A 230 14.36 9.44 -9.40
N LEU A 231 14.63 10.44 -10.24
CA LEU A 231 13.68 11.53 -10.51
C LEU A 231 12.46 11.06 -11.32
N ALA A 232 12.61 10.10 -12.23
CA ALA A 232 11.49 9.50 -12.95
C ALA A 232 10.55 8.78 -11.98
N VAL A 233 11.08 7.97 -11.05
CA VAL A 233 10.28 7.29 -10.01
C VAL A 233 9.59 8.29 -9.08
N ASP A 234 10.27 9.37 -8.67
CA ASP A 234 9.70 10.45 -7.85
C ASP A 234 8.52 11.16 -8.55
N ARG A 235 8.65 11.41 -9.85
CA ARG A 235 7.55 11.95 -10.70
C ARG A 235 6.46 10.92 -11.03
N GLY A 236 6.64 9.67 -10.62
CA GLY A 236 5.71 8.57 -10.89
C GLY A 236 5.79 7.99 -12.30
N GLU A 237 6.84 8.27 -13.07
CA GLU A 237 7.09 7.73 -14.41
C GLU A 237 7.67 6.31 -14.32
N LEU A 238 6.80 5.29 -14.21
CA LEU A 238 7.18 3.88 -14.07
C LEU A 238 7.20 3.10 -15.39
N TYR A 239 7.03 3.80 -16.52
CA TYR A 239 6.96 3.21 -17.86
C TYR A 239 8.32 3.05 -18.55
N HIS A 240 9.36 3.69 -18.02
CA HIS A 240 10.70 3.63 -18.61
C HIS A 240 11.29 2.24 -18.41
N GLU A 241 11.65 1.60 -19.52
CA GLU A 241 12.37 0.32 -19.51
C GLU A 241 13.87 0.64 -19.44
N PHE A 242 14.45 0.45 -18.26
CA PHE A 242 15.85 0.77 -18.03
C PHE A 242 16.69 -0.45 -18.40
N ASP A 243 17.52 -0.31 -19.45
CA ASP A 243 18.54 -1.30 -19.79
C ASP A 243 19.62 -1.25 -18.71
N VAL A 244 19.41 -2.03 -17.64
CA VAL A 244 20.42 -2.30 -16.62
C VAL A 244 21.51 -3.08 -17.34
N GLY A 245 22.49 -2.34 -17.85
CA GLY A 245 23.32 -2.74 -18.99
C GLY A 245 23.78 -4.18 -18.92
N ARG A 246 23.69 -4.84 -20.08
CA ARG A 246 24.15 -6.19 -20.45
C ARG A 246 25.59 -6.55 -20.02
N ALA A 247 25.91 -6.52 -18.74
CA ALA A 247 27.07 -7.19 -18.16
C ALA A 247 26.76 -8.68 -17.86
N ALA A 248 25.51 -9.12 -18.03
CA ALA A 248 25.04 -10.46 -17.68
C ALA A 248 24.65 -11.36 -18.88
N SER A 249 24.81 -10.93 -20.15
CA SER A 249 24.28 -11.72 -21.28
C SER A 249 25.23 -12.79 -21.85
N ASN A 250 26.39 -13.06 -21.23
CA ASN A 250 27.37 -14.05 -21.75
C ASN A 250 27.75 -15.17 -20.77
N THR A 251 26.96 -15.42 -19.72
CA THR A 251 27.16 -16.61 -18.88
C THR A 251 25.86 -17.34 -18.65
N SER A 252 25.66 -18.39 -19.44
CA SER A 252 24.67 -19.43 -19.28
C SER A 252 24.97 -20.28 -18.03
N ASN A 253 24.89 -19.69 -16.84
CA ASN A 253 24.91 -20.44 -15.58
C ASN A 253 23.98 -19.79 -14.56
N ALA A 254 22.85 -20.46 -14.35
CA ALA A 254 21.73 -20.03 -13.50
C ALA A 254 22.00 -20.11 -11.98
N SER A 255 23.26 -20.18 -11.55
CA SER A 255 23.64 -20.35 -10.14
C SER A 255 24.37 -19.14 -9.51
N ASN A 256 24.68 -18.10 -10.28
CA ASN A 256 25.29 -16.88 -9.74
C ASN A 256 24.51 -15.64 -10.19
N ARG A 257 23.26 -15.52 -9.74
CA ARG A 257 22.63 -14.21 -9.51
C ARG A 257 23.37 -13.56 -8.34
N GLU A 258 24.64 -13.23 -8.51
CA GLU A 258 25.21 -12.14 -7.75
C GLU A 258 24.37 -10.94 -8.19
N HIS A 259 23.42 -10.58 -7.31
CA HIS A 259 22.64 -9.36 -7.43
C HIS A 259 23.61 -8.29 -7.93
N ASP A 260 23.29 -7.69 -9.07
CA ASP A 260 24.03 -6.54 -9.52
C ASP A 260 23.80 -5.49 -8.41
N THR A 261 24.75 -5.40 -7.47
CA THR A 261 24.65 -4.58 -6.24
C THR A 261 24.74 -3.09 -6.54
N SER A 262 24.60 -2.74 -7.82
CA SER A 262 24.60 -1.39 -8.28
C SER A 262 23.31 -0.69 -7.85
N ILE A 263 23.45 0.60 -7.54
CA ILE A 263 22.31 1.44 -7.17
C ILE A 263 21.29 1.49 -8.31
N MET A 264 21.75 1.48 -9.56
CA MET A 264 20.88 1.43 -10.75
C MET A 264 20.00 0.17 -10.77
N ALA A 265 20.57 -1.01 -10.58
CA ALA A 265 19.82 -2.27 -10.59
C ALA A 265 18.77 -2.31 -9.46
N SER A 266 19.13 -1.86 -8.26
CA SER A 266 18.20 -1.79 -7.12
C SER A 266 17.06 -0.78 -7.35
N LEU A 267 17.35 0.38 -7.97
CA LEU A 267 16.32 1.35 -8.34
C LEU A 267 15.40 0.83 -9.45
N ALA A 268 15.95 0.11 -10.45
CA ALA A 268 15.17 -0.49 -11.54
C ALA A 268 14.24 -1.61 -11.02
N GLU A 269 14.74 -2.44 -10.09
CA GLU A 269 13.92 -3.45 -9.40
C GLU A 269 12.83 -2.79 -8.57
N MET A 270 13.15 -1.73 -7.81
CA MET A 270 12.16 -0.94 -7.06
C MET A 270 11.08 -0.34 -7.99
N ALA A 271 11.47 0.25 -9.11
CA ALA A 271 10.54 0.80 -10.10
C ALA A 271 9.63 -0.31 -10.68
N THR A 272 10.19 -1.48 -10.97
CA THR A 272 9.43 -2.64 -11.46
C THR A 272 8.43 -3.14 -10.43
N ASN A 273 8.82 -3.26 -9.17
CA ASN A 273 7.94 -3.68 -8.07
C ASN A 273 6.84 -2.66 -7.80
N LEU A 274 7.16 -1.36 -7.84
CA LEU A 274 6.17 -0.28 -7.75
C LEU A 274 5.19 -0.33 -8.91
N ARG A 275 5.67 -0.57 -10.15
CA ARG A 275 4.83 -0.73 -11.34
C ARG A 275 3.84 -1.88 -11.16
N HIS A 276 4.32 -3.05 -10.72
CA HIS A 276 3.45 -4.20 -10.43
C HIS A 276 2.42 -3.90 -9.35
N ALA A 277 2.83 -3.29 -8.24
CA ALA A 277 1.91 -2.93 -7.15
C ALA A 277 0.83 -1.93 -7.61
N VAL A 278 1.22 -0.89 -8.35
CA VAL A 278 0.30 0.11 -8.90
C VAL A 278 -0.67 -0.55 -9.89
N THR A 279 -0.19 -1.41 -10.80
CA THR A 279 -1.04 -2.17 -11.73
C THR A 279 -2.05 -3.04 -10.99
N GLN A 280 -1.61 -3.77 -9.96
CA GLN A 280 -2.49 -4.61 -9.15
C GLN A 280 -3.54 -3.79 -8.40
N VAL A 281 -3.18 -2.64 -7.84
CA VAL A 281 -4.14 -1.73 -7.19
C VAL A 281 -5.13 -1.14 -8.19
N ARG A 282 -4.71 -0.80 -9.41
CA ARG A 282 -5.63 -0.34 -10.47
C ARG A 282 -6.64 -1.41 -10.85
N HIS A 283 -6.18 -2.64 -11.09
CA HIS A 283 -7.08 -3.76 -11.40
C HIS A 283 -8.04 -4.05 -10.26
N ALA A 284 -7.54 -4.16 -9.02
CA ALA A 284 -8.39 -4.39 -7.85
C ALA A 284 -9.42 -3.26 -7.65
N SER A 285 -9.05 -2.00 -7.87
CA SER A 285 -9.98 -0.87 -7.74
C SER A 285 -11.05 -0.89 -8.84
N HIS A 286 -10.68 -1.25 -10.07
CA HIS A 286 -11.64 -1.45 -11.16
C HIS A 286 -12.62 -2.58 -10.85
N ASP A 287 -12.13 -3.71 -10.35
CA ASP A 287 -12.96 -4.86 -9.97
C ASP A 287 -13.91 -4.50 -8.82
N VAL A 288 -13.45 -3.80 -7.78
CA VAL A 288 -14.30 -3.32 -6.67
C VAL A 288 -15.37 -2.37 -7.20
N THR A 289 -15.04 -1.49 -8.14
CA THR A 289 -16.03 -0.58 -8.77
C THR A 289 -17.11 -1.36 -9.52
N ALA A 290 -16.71 -2.34 -10.34
CA ALA A 290 -17.63 -3.17 -11.10
C ALA A 290 -18.52 -4.04 -10.19
N ILE A 291 -17.95 -4.64 -9.15
CA ILE A 291 -18.69 -5.41 -8.14
C ILE A 291 -19.66 -4.51 -7.38
N SER A 292 -19.24 -3.32 -6.95
CA SER A 292 -20.09 -2.37 -6.24
C SER A 292 -21.29 -1.93 -7.09
N HIS A 293 -21.10 -1.72 -8.39
CA HIS A 293 -22.20 -1.46 -9.32
C HIS A 293 -23.19 -2.63 -9.42
N ARG A 294 -22.69 -3.87 -9.48
CA ARG A 294 -23.54 -5.06 -9.47
C ARG A 294 -24.32 -5.21 -8.16
N ILE A 295 -23.67 -4.96 -7.02
CA ILE A 295 -24.32 -4.96 -5.70
C ILE A 295 -25.41 -3.88 -5.66
N ALA A 296 -25.11 -2.66 -6.08
CA ALA A 296 -26.09 -1.57 -6.11
C ALA A 296 -27.29 -1.90 -7.01
N SER A 297 -27.06 -2.52 -8.17
CA SER A 297 -28.14 -2.98 -9.04
C SER A 297 -28.97 -4.10 -8.39
N GLY A 298 -28.31 -5.09 -7.78
CA GLY A 298 -28.97 -6.18 -7.07
C GLY A 298 -29.78 -5.68 -5.88
N ASN A 299 -29.30 -4.66 -5.15
CA ASN A 299 -30.04 -4.04 -4.07
C ASN A 299 -31.27 -3.28 -4.54
N ARG A 300 -31.23 -2.61 -5.70
CA ARG A 300 -32.43 -1.98 -6.26
C ARG A 300 -33.49 -3.03 -6.62
N ASP A 301 -33.09 -4.15 -7.20
CA ASP A 301 -33.99 -5.27 -7.48
C ASP A 301 -34.58 -5.85 -6.18
N LEU A 302 -33.73 -6.08 -5.18
CA LEU A 302 -34.17 -6.56 -3.87
C LEU A 302 -35.11 -5.57 -3.17
N ALA A 303 -34.86 -4.26 -3.28
CA ALA A 303 -35.75 -3.21 -2.78
C ALA A 303 -37.13 -3.29 -3.43
N ALA A 304 -37.17 -3.41 -4.77
CA ALA A 304 -38.42 -3.52 -5.52
C ALA A 304 -39.23 -4.77 -5.10
N ARG A 305 -38.56 -5.92 -4.98
CA ARG A 305 -39.20 -7.16 -4.52
C ARG A 305 -39.65 -7.09 -3.05
N THR A 306 -38.90 -6.40 -2.20
CA THR A 306 -39.28 -6.18 -0.79
C THR A 306 -40.52 -5.28 -0.70
N ALA A 307 -40.62 -4.25 -1.54
CA ALA A 307 -41.81 -3.40 -1.62
C ALA A 307 -43.03 -4.15 -2.16
N GLU A 308 -42.85 -4.98 -3.20
CA GLU A 308 -43.92 -5.86 -3.73
C GLU A 308 -44.39 -6.87 -2.68
N GLN A 309 -43.45 -7.45 -1.92
CA GLN A 309 -43.77 -8.36 -0.82
C GLN A 309 -44.53 -7.66 0.30
N ALA A 310 -44.14 -6.44 0.68
CA ALA A 310 -44.87 -5.65 1.67
C ALA A 310 -46.31 -5.38 1.22
N SER A 311 -46.50 -4.98 -0.03
CA SER A 311 -47.85 -4.78 -0.61
C SER A 311 -48.67 -6.08 -0.64
N SER A 312 -48.04 -7.21 -0.97
CA SER A 312 -48.69 -8.52 -0.98
C SER A 312 -49.10 -8.96 0.44
N LEU A 313 -48.27 -8.68 1.44
CA LEU A 313 -48.57 -8.94 2.85
C LEU A 313 -49.73 -8.08 3.34
N GLU A 314 -49.78 -6.80 2.96
CA GLU A 314 -50.88 -5.90 3.31
C GLU A 314 -52.22 -6.38 2.72
N GLN A 315 -52.23 -6.80 1.45
CA GLN A 315 -53.40 -7.41 0.83
C GLN A 315 -53.80 -8.73 1.49
N THR A 316 -52.82 -9.56 1.87
CA THR A 316 -53.08 -10.83 2.56
C THR A 316 -53.65 -10.59 3.95
N ALA A 317 -53.12 -9.62 4.70
CA ALA A 317 -53.63 -9.24 6.02
C ALA A 317 -55.08 -8.76 5.93
N ALA A 318 -55.41 -7.89 4.97
CA ALA A 318 -56.78 -7.42 4.74
C ALA A 318 -57.73 -8.57 4.39
N ALA A 319 -57.31 -9.51 3.54
CA ALA A 319 -58.10 -10.71 3.23
C ALA A 319 -58.28 -11.61 4.46
N MET A 320 -57.28 -11.72 5.33
CA MET A 320 -57.38 -12.48 6.57
C MET A 320 -58.32 -11.81 7.59
N GLU A 321 -58.37 -10.48 7.66
CA GLU A 321 -59.35 -9.76 8.48
C GLU A 321 -60.78 -10.02 7.98
N GLU A 322 -61.01 -9.95 6.66
CA GLU A 322 -62.31 -10.27 6.06
C GLU A 322 -62.72 -11.73 6.30
N LEU A 323 -61.78 -12.67 6.16
CA LEU A 323 -62.00 -14.08 6.49
C LEU A 323 -62.31 -14.28 7.98
N THR A 324 -61.59 -13.60 8.88
CA THR A 324 -61.84 -13.66 10.32
C THR A 324 -63.26 -13.19 10.64
N SER A 325 -63.68 -12.07 10.02
CA SER A 325 -65.03 -11.54 10.17
C SER A 325 -66.09 -12.52 9.66
N THR A 326 -65.86 -13.13 8.49
CA THR A 326 -66.79 -14.08 7.88
C THR A 326 -66.93 -15.36 8.71
N VAL A 327 -65.82 -15.89 9.23
CA VAL A 327 -65.84 -17.08 10.11
C VAL A 327 -66.53 -16.76 11.44
N SER A 328 -66.29 -15.59 12.03
CA SER A 328 -67.00 -15.15 13.24
C SER A 328 -68.49 -15.04 13.00
N GLN A 329 -68.90 -14.47 11.85
CA GLN A 329 -70.30 -14.35 11.51
C GLN A 329 -70.95 -15.71 11.23
N ASN A 330 -70.21 -16.68 10.66
CA ASN A 330 -70.70 -18.06 10.52
C ASN A 330 -70.92 -18.73 11.88
N ASP A 331 -70.01 -18.57 12.84
CA ASP A 331 -70.18 -19.10 14.21
C ASP A 331 -71.45 -18.54 14.87
N ASP A 332 -71.65 -17.22 14.79
CA ASP A 332 -72.85 -16.56 15.33
C ASP A 332 -74.13 -16.99 14.60
N ASN A 333 -74.10 -17.09 13.28
CA ASN A 333 -75.23 -17.56 12.48
C ASN A 333 -75.59 -19.03 12.81
N SER A 334 -74.59 -19.90 12.98
CA SER A 334 -74.80 -21.29 13.37
C SER A 334 -75.42 -21.39 14.76
N ARG A 335 -74.95 -20.60 15.74
CA ARG A 335 -75.58 -20.53 17.07
C ARG A 335 -77.03 -20.05 16.99
N GLY A 336 -77.29 -18.99 16.21
CA GLY A 336 -78.65 -18.47 16.01
C GLY A 336 -79.58 -19.48 15.32
N ALA A 337 -79.08 -20.19 14.31
CA ALA A 337 -79.82 -21.25 13.64
C ALA A 337 -80.09 -22.45 14.55
N ASN A 338 -79.16 -22.78 15.44
CA ASN A 338 -79.35 -23.85 16.43
C ASN A 338 -80.45 -23.50 17.46
N ASP A 339 -80.47 -22.26 17.97
CA ASP A 339 -81.55 -21.79 18.85
C ASP A 339 -82.91 -21.81 18.14
N LEU A 340 -82.96 -21.36 16.88
CA LEU A 340 -84.17 -21.41 16.07
C LEU A 340 -84.66 -22.84 15.83
N ALA A 341 -83.74 -23.77 15.55
CA ALA A 341 -84.05 -25.19 15.41
C ALA A 341 -84.61 -25.77 16.73
N HIS A 342 -84.00 -25.45 17.87
CA HIS A 342 -84.51 -25.88 19.17
C HIS A 342 -85.95 -25.41 19.43
N ARG A 343 -86.26 -24.13 19.18
CA ARG A 343 -87.61 -23.60 19.33
C ARG A 343 -88.61 -24.23 18.34
N ALA A 344 -88.18 -24.51 17.11
CA ALA A 344 -89.01 -25.20 16.13
C ALA A 344 -89.32 -26.65 16.53
N ALA A 345 -88.34 -27.36 17.11
CA ALA A 345 -88.54 -28.70 17.65
C ALA A 345 -89.53 -28.70 18.83
N GLU A 346 -89.39 -27.75 19.75
CA GLU A 346 -90.32 -27.59 20.88
C GLU A 346 -91.75 -27.32 20.41
N MET A 347 -91.96 -26.42 19.44
CA MET A 347 -93.27 -26.18 18.85
C MET A 347 -93.86 -27.42 18.15
N ALA A 348 -93.02 -28.20 17.46
CA ALA A 348 -93.46 -29.43 16.81
C ALA A 348 -93.81 -30.53 17.82
N GLU A 349 -93.10 -30.61 18.96
CA GLU A 349 -93.45 -31.49 20.08
C GLU A 349 -94.81 -31.11 20.67
N GLN A 350 -95.03 -29.83 21.00
CA GLN A 350 -96.31 -29.32 21.49
C GLN A 350 -97.46 -29.57 20.48
N GLY A 351 -97.16 -29.42 19.18
CA GLY A 351 -98.09 -29.77 18.10
C GLY A 351 -98.44 -31.27 18.08
N GLY A 352 -97.45 -32.13 18.31
CA GLY A 352 -97.63 -33.58 18.46
C GLY A 352 -98.55 -33.93 19.63
N ASP A 353 -98.34 -33.30 20.78
CA ASP A 353 -99.17 -33.51 21.99
C ASP A 353 -100.63 -33.11 21.75
N MET A 354 -100.87 -31.97 21.10
CA MET A 354 -102.23 -31.54 20.72
C MET A 354 -102.90 -32.54 19.77
N VAL A 355 -102.16 -33.06 18.78
CA VAL A 355 -102.67 -34.08 17.86
C VAL A 355 -103.04 -35.37 18.61
N GLU A 356 -102.24 -35.80 19.57
CA GLU A 356 -102.53 -36.97 20.41
C GLU A 356 -103.81 -36.81 21.25
N GLN A 357 -104.04 -35.61 21.79
CA GLN A 357 -105.30 -35.27 22.47
C GLN A 357 -106.51 -35.35 21.52
N VAL A 358 -106.36 -34.90 20.26
CA VAL A 358 -107.42 -35.00 19.25
C VAL A 358 -107.71 -36.46 18.89
N VAL A 359 -106.69 -37.31 18.73
CA VAL A 359 -106.89 -38.75 18.49
C VAL A 359 -107.67 -39.39 19.64
N THR A 360 -107.31 -39.07 20.89
CA THR A 360 -107.99 -39.58 22.08
C THR A 360 -109.47 -39.16 22.12
N THR A 361 -109.74 -37.90 21.76
CA THR A 361 -111.11 -37.38 21.67
C THR A 361 -111.91 -38.06 20.55
N MET A 362 -111.32 -38.24 19.37
CA MET A 362 -111.96 -38.94 18.25
C MET A 362 -112.27 -40.41 18.58
N SER A 363 -111.37 -41.11 19.28
CA SER A 363 -111.62 -42.47 19.77
C SER A 363 -112.78 -42.53 20.78
N SER A 364 -112.90 -41.52 21.64
CA SER A 364 -114.01 -41.39 22.58
C SER A 364 -115.34 -41.11 21.86
N ILE A 365 -115.32 -40.30 20.80
CA ILE A 365 -116.47 -40.04 19.93
C ILE A 365 -116.88 -41.33 19.19
N ASP A 366 -115.95 -42.06 18.56
CA ASP A 366 -116.23 -43.34 17.90
C ASP A 366 -116.91 -44.34 18.84
N THR A 367 -116.34 -44.49 20.05
CA THR A 367 -116.90 -45.36 21.10
C THR A 367 -118.31 -44.92 21.51
N SER A 368 -118.54 -43.61 21.65
CA SER A 368 -119.86 -43.06 22.01
C SER A 368 -120.88 -43.24 20.90
N SER A 369 -120.49 -43.02 19.64
CA SER A 369 -121.34 -43.22 18.46
C SER A 369 -121.75 -44.67 18.29
N ARG A 370 -120.84 -45.64 18.50
CA ARG A 370 -121.18 -47.08 18.50
C ARG A 370 -122.24 -47.43 19.55
N LYS A 371 -122.11 -46.90 20.77
CA LYS A 371 -123.14 -47.08 21.81
C LYS A 371 -124.49 -46.50 21.39
N ILE A 372 -124.51 -45.37 20.69
CA ILE A 372 -125.75 -44.80 20.14
C ILE A 372 -126.35 -45.76 19.10
N VAL A 373 -125.56 -46.32 18.19
CA VAL A 373 -126.05 -47.33 17.22
C VAL A 373 -126.71 -48.51 17.92
N ASP A 374 -126.10 -49.03 19.00
CA ASP A 374 -126.66 -50.12 19.80
C ASP A 374 -128.00 -49.72 20.45
N ILE A 375 -128.10 -48.50 21.01
CA ILE A 375 -129.35 -47.98 21.59
C ILE A 375 -130.44 -47.83 20.52
N ILE A 376 -130.10 -47.31 19.34
CA ILE A 376 -131.04 -47.16 18.22
C ILE A 376 -131.53 -48.52 17.75
N ALA A 377 -130.67 -49.55 17.71
CA ALA A 377 -131.08 -50.92 17.40
C ALA A 377 -132.10 -51.47 18.42
N VAL A 378 -131.92 -51.17 19.71
CA VAL A 378 -132.91 -51.51 20.75
C VAL A 378 -134.23 -50.76 20.53
N ILE A 379 -134.20 -49.47 20.20
CA ILE A 379 -135.40 -48.66 19.91
C ILE A 379 -136.15 -49.21 18.68
N GLU A 380 -135.43 -49.56 17.61
CA GLU A 380 -136.02 -50.21 16.44
C GLU A 380 -136.67 -51.56 16.83
N GLY A 381 -136.01 -52.34 17.68
CA GLY A 381 -136.56 -53.57 18.26
C GLY A 381 -137.84 -53.34 19.06
N ILE A 382 -137.89 -52.31 19.90
CA ILE A 382 -139.09 -51.91 20.67
C ILE A 382 -140.22 -51.47 19.72
N ALA A 383 -139.90 -50.67 18.69
CA ALA A 383 -140.88 -50.25 17.68
C ALA A 383 -141.45 -51.45 16.92
N PHE A 384 -140.61 -52.43 16.55
CA PHE A 384 -141.04 -53.68 15.92
C PHE A 384 -141.95 -54.49 16.85
N GLN A 385 -141.56 -54.69 18.11
CA GLN A 385 -142.38 -55.37 19.12
C GLN A 385 -143.74 -54.67 19.32
N THR A 386 -143.73 -53.34 19.40
CA THR A 386 -144.95 -52.51 19.54
C THR A 386 -145.86 -52.64 18.32
N ASN A 387 -145.29 -52.68 17.10
CA ASN A 387 -146.03 -52.91 15.87
C ASN A 387 -146.70 -54.30 15.83
N ILE A 388 -146.02 -55.35 16.34
CA ILE A 388 -146.61 -56.70 16.46
C ILE A 388 -147.71 -56.73 17.53
N LEU A 389 -147.49 -56.11 18.70
CA LEU A 389 -148.49 -55.97 19.76
C LEU A 389 -149.74 -55.24 19.27
N ALA A 390 -149.57 -54.14 18.54
CA ALA A 390 -150.65 -53.36 17.96
C ALA A 390 -151.41 -54.13 16.87
N LEU A 391 -150.71 -54.91 16.03
CA LEU A 391 -151.34 -55.81 15.08
C LEU A 391 -152.17 -56.88 15.80
N ASN A 392 -151.64 -57.52 16.83
CA ASN A 392 -152.36 -58.51 17.64
C ASN A 392 -153.61 -57.90 18.30
N ALA A 393 -153.50 -56.68 18.85
CA ALA A 393 -154.61 -55.95 19.42
C ALA A 393 -155.67 -55.57 18.37
N ALA A 394 -155.26 -55.16 17.16
CA ALA A 394 -156.18 -54.87 16.06
C ALA A 394 -156.95 -56.12 15.60
N VAL A 395 -156.28 -57.28 15.58
CA VAL A 395 -156.91 -58.57 15.27
C VAL A 395 -157.94 -58.95 16.33
N GLU A 396 -157.60 -58.84 17.62
CA GLU A 396 -158.53 -59.17 18.71
C GLU A 396 -159.70 -58.16 18.78
N ALA A 397 -159.46 -56.89 18.49
CA ALA A 397 -160.50 -55.88 18.36
C ALA A 397 -161.47 -56.16 17.19
N ALA A 398 -160.96 -56.64 16.05
CA ALA A 398 -161.80 -57.09 14.94
C ALA A 398 -162.63 -58.34 15.31
N ARG A 399 -162.07 -59.22 16.15
CA ARG A 399 -162.74 -60.42 16.67
C ARG A 399 -163.90 -60.11 17.63
N ALA A 400 -163.82 -59.00 18.37
CA ALA A 400 -164.85 -58.51 19.28
C ALA A 400 -166.02 -57.79 18.57
N GLY A 401 -166.00 -57.63 17.24
CA GLY A 401 -167.09 -57.06 16.45
C GLY A 401 -167.37 -55.57 16.77
N GLU A 402 -168.65 -55.19 16.90
CA GLU A 402 -169.06 -53.80 17.14
C GLU A 402 -168.51 -53.20 18.46
N GLN A 403 -168.29 -54.04 19.49
CA GLN A 403 -167.76 -53.59 20.79
C GLN A 403 -166.26 -53.28 20.75
N GLY A 404 -165.54 -53.76 19.73
CA GLY A 404 -164.09 -53.58 19.56
C GLY A 404 -163.68 -52.36 18.74
N LYS A 405 -164.63 -51.62 18.14
CA LYS A 405 -164.33 -50.50 17.20
C LYS A 405 -163.39 -49.44 17.79
N GLY A 406 -163.61 -49.03 19.04
CA GLY A 406 -162.74 -48.06 19.72
C GLY A 406 -161.31 -48.59 19.93
N PHE A 407 -161.16 -49.86 20.30
CA PHE A 407 -159.87 -50.52 20.44
C PHE A 407 -159.15 -50.72 19.11
N ALA A 408 -159.88 -51.01 18.03
CA ALA A 408 -159.29 -51.15 16.69
C ALA A 408 -158.66 -49.84 16.18
N VAL A 409 -159.30 -48.69 16.45
CA VAL A 409 -158.75 -47.36 16.10
C VAL A 409 -157.49 -47.07 16.89
N VAL A 410 -157.49 -47.31 18.22
CA VAL A 410 -156.30 -47.13 19.05
C VAL A 410 -155.18 -48.07 18.61
N ALA A 411 -155.48 -49.34 18.29
CA ALA A 411 -154.49 -50.29 17.80
C ALA A 411 -153.90 -49.88 16.44
N ALA A 412 -154.70 -49.33 15.53
CA ALA A 412 -154.20 -48.78 14.25
C ALA A 412 -153.31 -47.55 14.46
N GLU A 413 -153.66 -46.65 15.39
CA GLU A 413 -152.85 -45.48 15.71
C GLU A 413 -151.51 -45.86 16.37
N VAL A 414 -151.53 -46.80 17.33
CA VAL A 414 -150.31 -47.35 17.96
C VAL A 414 -149.43 -48.02 16.90
N ARG A 415 -150.03 -48.74 15.95
CA ARG A 415 -149.30 -49.38 14.84
C ARG A 415 -148.65 -48.34 13.92
N SER A 416 -149.37 -47.28 13.57
CA SER A 416 -148.87 -46.15 12.78
C SER A 416 -147.70 -45.46 13.49
N LEU A 417 -147.83 -45.20 14.80
CA LEU A 417 -146.79 -44.60 15.63
C LEU A 417 -145.55 -45.50 15.75
N ALA A 418 -145.74 -46.82 15.89
CA ALA A 418 -144.65 -47.79 15.89
C ALA A 418 -143.92 -47.83 14.54
N GLY A 419 -144.66 -47.77 13.42
CA GLY A 419 -144.09 -47.66 12.08
C GLY A 419 -143.27 -46.37 11.89
N ARG A 420 -143.81 -45.22 12.33
CA ARG A 420 -143.09 -43.93 12.33
C ARG A 420 -141.83 -43.97 13.20
N SER A 421 -141.90 -44.60 14.37
CA SER A 421 -140.77 -44.74 15.29
C SER A 421 -139.67 -45.63 14.69
N SER A 422 -140.03 -46.72 14.01
CA SER A 422 -139.07 -47.57 13.29
C SER A 422 -138.40 -46.83 12.13
N ALA A 423 -139.17 -46.07 11.34
CA ALA A 423 -138.60 -45.26 10.25
C ALA A 423 -137.63 -44.19 10.77
N ALA A 424 -138.02 -43.46 11.82
CA ALA A 424 -137.15 -42.47 12.46
C ALA A 424 -135.89 -43.11 13.08
N ALA A 425 -136.01 -44.28 13.72
CA ALA A 425 -134.87 -45.01 14.25
C ALA A 425 -133.88 -45.42 13.12
N LYS A 426 -134.38 -45.88 11.97
CA LYS A 426 -133.53 -46.20 10.80
C LYS A 426 -132.84 -44.96 10.23
N GLU A 427 -133.52 -43.83 10.15
CA GLU A 427 -132.94 -42.57 9.68
C GLU A 427 -131.84 -42.07 10.63
N VAL A 428 -132.09 -42.09 11.95
CA VAL A 428 -131.06 -41.76 12.95
C VAL A 428 -129.88 -42.73 12.86
N LYS A 429 -130.13 -44.04 12.68
CA LYS A 429 -129.07 -45.03 12.49
C LYS A 429 -128.19 -44.69 11.30
N GLN A 430 -128.77 -44.36 10.15
CA GLN A 430 -128.01 -43.96 8.96
C GLN A 430 -127.15 -42.71 9.19
N LEU A 431 -127.66 -41.69 9.88
CA LEU A 431 -126.90 -40.49 10.21
C LEU A 431 -125.73 -40.78 11.18
N ILE A 432 -125.94 -41.65 12.16
CA ILE A 432 -124.89 -42.06 13.09
C ILE A 432 -123.84 -42.94 12.38
N ASP A 433 -124.25 -43.88 11.53
CA ASP A 433 -123.33 -44.69 10.74
C ASP A 433 -122.46 -43.81 9.82
N ALA A 434 -123.05 -42.78 9.20
CA ALA A 434 -122.29 -41.79 8.43
C ALA A 434 -121.31 -41.00 9.32
N SER A 435 -121.73 -40.58 10.52
CA SER A 435 -120.88 -39.88 11.48
C SER A 435 -119.70 -40.75 11.96
N VAL A 436 -119.92 -42.05 12.19
CA VAL A 436 -118.86 -43.01 12.53
C VAL A 436 -117.83 -43.11 11.40
N ALA A 437 -118.29 -43.18 10.14
CA ALA A 437 -117.39 -43.21 9.00
C ALA A 437 -116.54 -41.92 8.87
N GLU A 438 -117.15 -40.75 9.10
CA GLU A 438 -116.42 -39.47 9.12
C GLU A 438 -115.39 -39.39 10.26
N VAL A 439 -115.75 -39.85 11.47
CA VAL A 439 -114.84 -39.89 12.62
C VAL A 439 -113.67 -40.85 12.37
N ALA A 440 -113.91 -42.00 11.75
CA ALA A 440 -112.84 -42.94 11.37
C ALA A 440 -111.86 -42.34 10.34
N SER A 441 -112.40 -41.63 9.34
CA SER A 441 -111.60 -40.87 8.37
C SER A 441 -110.78 -39.77 9.05
N GLY A 442 -111.41 -38.97 9.92
CA GLY A 442 -110.75 -37.93 10.71
C GLY A 442 -109.65 -38.48 11.60
N THR A 443 -109.88 -39.62 12.26
CA THR A 443 -108.88 -40.30 13.09
C THR A 443 -107.64 -40.66 12.27
N THR A 444 -107.83 -41.18 11.05
CA THR A 444 -106.72 -41.55 10.15
C THR A 444 -105.91 -40.31 9.72
N LEU A 445 -106.59 -39.21 9.36
CA LEU A 445 -105.92 -37.96 8.99
C LEU A 445 -105.10 -37.38 10.15
N VAL A 446 -105.65 -37.38 11.36
CA VAL A 446 -104.98 -36.87 12.57
C VAL A 446 -103.80 -37.75 12.96
N GLN A 447 -103.91 -39.09 12.83
CA GLN A 447 -102.78 -40.01 13.05
C GLN A 447 -101.62 -39.75 12.07
N ASN A 448 -101.93 -39.50 10.80
CA ASN A 448 -100.93 -39.11 9.80
C ASN A 448 -100.29 -37.77 10.14
N ALA A 449 -101.07 -36.77 10.57
CA ALA A 449 -100.54 -35.50 11.04
C ALA A 449 -99.57 -35.68 12.22
N GLY A 450 -99.89 -36.56 13.18
CA GLY A 450 -99.03 -36.86 14.32
C GLY A 450 -97.72 -37.56 13.91
N LYS A 451 -97.77 -38.44 12.90
CA LYS A 451 -96.56 -39.03 12.31
C LYS A 451 -95.69 -37.95 11.66
N THR A 452 -96.28 -37.03 10.90
CA THR A 452 -95.56 -35.92 10.27
C THR A 452 -94.89 -35.01 11.30
N MET A 453 -95.56 -34.71 12.43
CA MET A 453 -94.94 -33.92 13.52
C MET A 453 -93.69 -34.59 14.09
N ARG A 454 -93.73 -35.92 14.33
CA ARG A 454 -92.54 -36.68 14.79
C ARG A 454 -91.41 -36.66 13.77
N GLU A 455 -91.72 -36.77 12.47
CA GLU A 455 -90.73 -36.66 11.41
C GLU A 455 -90.10 -35.24 11.35
N ILE A 456 -90.89 -34.19 11.56
CA ILE A 456 -90.39 -32.81 11.67
C ILE A 456 -89.40 -32.68 12.83
N VAL A 457 -89.76 -33.15 14.03
CA VAL A 457 -88.85 -33.12 15.20
C VAL A 457 -87.53 -33.84 14.90
N ALA A 458 -87.59 -35.01 14.26
CA ALA A 458 -86.38 -35.76 13.88
C ALA A 458 -85.50 -35.00 12.88
N ARG A 459 -86.10 -34.36 11.87
CA ARG A 459 -85.38 -33.54 10.87
C ARG A 459 -84.77 -32.28 11.49
N VAL A 460 -85.48 -31.62 12.39
CA VAL A 460 -84.99 -30.42 13.08
C VAL A 460 -83.82 -30.76 14.00
N LYS A 461 -83.83 -31.93 14.66
CA LYS A 461 -82.66 -32.42 15.40
C LYS A 461 -81.44 -32.65 14.51
N GLN A 462 -81.62 -33.13 13.27
CA GLN A 462 -80.51 -33.23 12.31
C GLN A 462 -79.93 -31.87 11.93
N VAL A 463 -80.77 -30.84 11.79
CA VAL A 463 -80.32 -29.46 11.54
C VAL A 463 -79.53 -28.92 12.73
N SER A 464 -80.02 -29.12 13.95
CA SER A 464 -79.33 -28.72 15.19
C SER A 464 -77.93 -29.35 15.29
N ASN A 465 -77.81 -30.66 15.09
CA ASN A 465 -76.51 -31.34 15.08
C ASN A 465 -75.56 -30.78 14.00
N ALA A 466 -76.07 -30.49 12.79
CA ALA A 466 -75.26 -29.89 11.74
C ALA A 466 -74.78 -28.47 12.09
N MET A 467 -75.60 -27.69 12.80
CA MET A 467 -75.19 -26.36 13.28
C MET A 467 -74.10 -26.44 14.34
N ASP A 468 -74.16 -27.44 15.24
CA ASP A 468 -73.11 -27.69 16.23
C ASP A 468 -71.78 -28.06 15.57
N GLU A 469 -71.81 -28.92 14.54
CA GLU A 469 -70.62 -29.28 13.75
C GLU A 469 -70.02 -28.05 13.02
N ILE A 470 -70.86 -27.17 12.45
CA ILE A 470 -70.39 -25.95 11.79
C ILE A 470 -69.79 -24.96 12.80
N SER A 471 -70.38 -24.81 13.99
CA SER A 471 -69.83 -23.94 15.04
C SER A 471 -68.48 -24.46 15.53
N ALA A 472 -68.35 -25.78 15.73
CA ALA A 472 -67.07 -26.41 16.08
C ALA A 472 -66.00 -26.17 14.99
N ALA A 473 -66.35 -26.40 13.72
CA ALA A 473 -65.44 -26.16 12.59
C ALA A 473 -65.04 -24.69 12.45
N SER A 474 -65.99 -23.76 12.68
CA SER A 474 -65.74 -22.32 12.62
C SER A 474 -64.84 -21.87 13.78
N HIS A 475 -64.96 -22.48 14.96
CA HIS A 475 -64.05 -22.24 16.08
C HIS A 475 -62.62 -22.71 15.76
N GLU A 476 -62.45 -23.89 15.15
CA GLU A 476 -61.14 -24.39 14.71
C GLU A 476 -60.54 -23.51 13.61
N GLN A 477 -61.34 -23.08 12.63
CA GLN A 477 -60.92 -22.13 11.59
C GLN A 477 -60.43 -20.82 12.19
N LYS A 478 -61.12 -20.29 13.21
CA LYS A 478 -60.69 -19.05 13.89
C LYS A 478 -59.32 -19.21 14.54
N GLN A 479 -59.07 -20.33 15.23
CA GLN A 479 -57.75 -20.61 15.80
C GLN A 479 -56.67 -20.72 14.72
N GLY A 480 -56.95 -21.42 13.61
CA GLY A 480 -56.03 -21.51 12.48
C GLY A 480 -55.73 -20.14 11.84
N ILE A 481 -56.74 -19.27 11.75
CA ILE A 481 -56.57 -17.90 11.26
C ILE A 481 -55.70 -17.06 12.21
N GLU A 482 -55.83 -17.21 13.53
CA GLU A 482 -54.96 -16.53 14.51
C GLU A 482 -53.48 -16.93 14.33
N GLU A 483 -53.19 -18.22 14.07
CA GLU A 483 -51.83 -18.67 13.77
C GLU A 483 -51.30 -18.08 12.47
N VAL A 484 -52.12 -18.03 11.42
CA VAL A 484 -51.75 -17.41 10.13
C VAL A 484 -51.49 -15.91 10.31
N ASN A 485 -52.32 -15.19 11.06
CA ASN A 485 -52.11 -13.78 11.36
C ASN A 485 -50.78 -13.55 12.10
N ARG A 486 -50.42 -14.43 13.04
CA ARG A 486 -49.13 -14.37 13.73
C ARG A 486 -47.96 -14.61 12.76
N ALA A 487 -48.11 -15.51 11.80
CA ALA A 487 -47.10 -15.75 10.76
C ALA A 487 -46.95 -14.55 9.82
N ILE A 488 -48.06 -13.90 9.43
CA ILE A 488 -48.06 -12.67 8.62
C ILE A 488 -47.34 -11.54 9.36
N ALA A 489 -47.61 -11.35 10.66
CA ALA A 489 -46.91 -10.34 11.46
C ALA A 489 -45.39 -10.57 11.54
N LEU A 490 -44.96 -11.85 11.63
CA LEU A 490 -43.54 -12.19 11.58
C LEU A 490 -42.95 -11.90 10.18
N MET A 491 -43.69 -12.22 9.11
CA MET A 491 -43.27 -11.92 7.74
C MET A 491 -43.15 -10.42 7.49
N ASP A 492 -44.05 -9.61 8.04
CA ASP A 492 -43.99 -8.15 7.98
C ASP A 492 -42.73 -7.61 8.68
N GLN A 493 -42.42 -8.11 9.89
CA GLN A 493 -41.19 -7.76 10.60
C GLN A 493 -39.93 -8.10 9.79
N VAL A 494 -39.88 -9.28 9.16
CA VAL A 494 -38.76 -9.69 8.29
C VAL A 494 -38.70 -8.81 7.05
N THR A 495 -39.83 -8.45 6.46
CA THR A 495 -39.91 -7.58 5.28
C THR A 495 -39.39 -6.17 5.60
N SER A 496 -39.78 -5.61 6.74
CA SER A 496 -39.27 -4.34 7.25
C SER A 496 -37.76 -4.39 7.53
N HIS A 497 -37.28 -5.48 8.15
CA HIS A 497 -35.85 -5.68 8.38
C HIS A 497 -35.06 -5.80 7.06
N ASN A 498 -35.60 -6.51 6.06
CA ASN A 498 -35.00 -6.62 4.74
C ASN A 498 -34.91 -5.25 4.05
N ALA A 499 -35.93 -4.40 4.19
CA ALA A 499 -35.90 -3.04 3.65
C ALA A 499 -34.73 -2.23 4.24
N ALA A 500 -34.54 -2.28 5.56
CA ALA A 500 -33.42 -1.63 6.23
C ALA A 500 -32.06 -2.20 5.78
N LEU A 501 -31.93 -3.53 5.67
CA LEU A 501 -30.70 -4.18 5.18
C LEU A 501 -30.37 -3.78 3.74
N VAL A 502 -31.38 -3.60 2.89
CA VAL A 502 -31.21 -3.17 1.50
C VAL A 502 -30.71 -1.73 1.43
N GLU A 503 -31.20 -0.85 2.30
CA GLU A 503 -30.72 0.53 2.40
C GLU A 503 -29.26 0.58 2.89
N ASP A 504 -28.94 -0.14 3.97
CA ASP A 504 -27.57 -0.25 4.51
C ASP A 504 -26.58 -0.81 3.49
N ALA A 505 -26.95 -1.90 2.81
CA ALA A 505 -26.09 -2.51 1.79
C ALA A 505 -25.96 -1.60 0.54
N GLY A 506 -26.97 -0.77 0.25
CA GLY A 506 -26.91 0.24 -0.81
C GLY A 506 -25.89 1.33 -0.48
N ALA A 507 -25.94 1.84 0.75
CA ALA A 507 -24.96 2.80 1.27
C ALA A 507 -23.54 2.22 1.28
N ALA A 508 -23.37 0.98 1.72
CA ALA A 508 -22.08 0.29 1.73
C ALA A 508 -21.50 0.12 0.32
N ALA A 509 -22.32 -0.26 -0.67
CA ALA A 509 -21.89 -0.37 -2.06
C ALA A 509 -21.44 1.00 -2.63
N GLN A 510 -22.14 2.08 -2.28
CA GLN A 510 -21.74 3.44 -2.68
C GLN A 510 -20.43 3.88 -2.03
N MET A 511 -20.21 3.56 -0.75
CA MET A 511 -18.94 3.81 -0.06
C MET A 511 -17.78 3.02 -0.69
N LEU A 512 -17.99 1.75 -1.04
CA LEU A 512 -16.98 0.95 -1.74
C LEU A 512 -16.62 1.54 -3.11
N GLN A 513 -17.61 2.04 -3.85
CA GLN A 513 -17.37 2.73 -5.12
C GLN A 513 -16.53 4.00 -4.94
N GLN A 514 -16.86 4.82 -3.93
CA GLN A 514 -16.07 6.03 -3.61
C GLN A 514 -14.64 5.69 -3.21
N GLN A 515 -14.45 4.65 -2.38
CA GLN A 515 -13.13 4.20 -1.94
C GLN A 515 -12.28 3.67 -3.11
N ALA A 516 -12.88 2.89 -4.02
CA ALA A 516 -12.21 2.40 -5.21
C ALA A 516 -11.82 3.53 -6.17
N GLN A 517 -12.68 4.54 -6.31
CA GLN A 517 -12.36 5.74 -7.09
C GLN A 517 -11.22 6.54 -6.44
N ALA A 518 -11.23 6.71 -5.12
CA ALA A 518 -10.15 7.38 -4.39
C ALA A 518 -8.81 6.64 -4.53
N LEU A 519 -8.81 5.29 -4.46
CA LEU A 519 -7.61 4.47 -4.71
C LEU A 519 -7.10 4.65 -6.14
N THR A 520 -8.00 4.62 -7.13
CA THR A 520 -7.68 4.84 -8.55
C THR A 520 -7.05 6.21 -8.77
N LEU A 521 -7.58 7.26 -8.15
CA LEU A 521 -7.01 8.61 -8.21
C LEU A 521 -5.64 8.67 -7.52
N SER A 522 -5.50 8.06 -6.35
CA SER A 522 -4.25 8.04 -5.58
C SER A 522 -3.11 7.36 -6.33
N VAL A 523 -3.41 6.28 -7.07
CA VAL A 523 -2.42 5.60 -7.93
C VAL A 523 -2.41 6.14 -9.36
N GLY A 524 -3.32 7.06 -9.69
CA GLY A 524 -3.43 7.74 -10.98
C GLY A 524 -2.22 8.60 -11.30
N ARG A 525 -1.54 9.13 -10.27
CA ARG A 525 -0.28 9.89 -10.42
C ARG A 525 0.86 9.09 -11.03
N PHE A 526 0.83 7.76 -10.89
CA PHE A 526 1.87 6.87 -11.42
C PHE A 526 1.55 6.51 -12.88
N GLN A 527 2.41 6.91 -13.79
CA GLN A 527 2.31 6.62 -15.22
C GLN A 527 2.94 5.27 -15.51
N LEU A 528 2.11 4.31 -15.93
CA LEU A 528 2.54 2.94 -16.26
C LEU A 528 2.89 2.78 -17.74
N GLU A 529 2.43 3.70 -18.58
CA GLU A 529 2.71 3.78 -20.01
C GLU A 529 3.20 5.20 -20.32
N ALA A 530 4.10 5.32 -21.30
CA ALA A 530 4.53 6.62 -21.79
C ALA A 530 3.31 7.33 -22.39
N THR A 531 2.92 8.46 -21.82
CA THR A 531 1.82 9.27 -22.36
C THR A 531 2.29 9.93 -23.66
N GLY A 532 2.25 9.18 -24.77
CA GLY A 532 2.74 9.64 -26.07
C GLY A 532 2.86 8.52 -27.11
N ALA A 533 1.73 7.95 -27.55
CA ALA A 533 1.63 7.26 -28.85
C ALA A 533 0.21 6.92 -29.36
N ASN A 534 -0.88 6.96 -28.55
CA ASN A 534 -2.18 6.43 -29.01
C ASN A 534 -3.42 7.34 -28.89
N ASN A 535 -3.27 8.63 -28.56
CA ASN A 535 -4.40 9.57 -28.59
C ASN A 535 -4.41 10.46 -29.85
N ALA A 536 -4.32 9.84 -31.03
CA ALA A 536 -4.51 10.52 -32.31
C ALA A 536 -5.75 10.06 -33.10
N ASP A 537 -6.53 9.07 -32.63
CA ASP A 537 -7.65 8.51 -33.41
C ASP A 537 -9.02 8.55 -32.72
N ALA A 538 -9.16 9.32 -31.63
CA ALA A 538 -10.43 9.50 -30.92
C ALA A 538 -10.95 10.94 -30.96
N ALA A 539 -10.77 11.64 -32.09
CA ALA A 539 -11.38 12.94 -32.33
C ALA A 539 -12.25 12.90 -33.60
N ILE A 540 -13.56 13.03 -33.38
CA ILE A 540 -14.60 13.50 -34.30
C ILE A 540 -15.28 12.43 -35.17
N THR A 541 -16.23 11.71 -34.57
CA THR A 541 -17.51 11.41 -35.24
C THR A 541 -18.64 12.11 -34.48
N ARG A 542 -19.03 13.29 -34.96
CA ARG A 542 -20.29 13.94 -34.58
C ARG A 542 -21.45 13.07 -35.08
N PRO A 543 -22.51 12.81 -34.30
CA PRO A 543 -23.75 12.31 -34.86
C PRO A 543 -24.42 13.46 -35.63
N SER A 544 -24.68 13.23 -36.92
CA SER A 544 -25.52 14.11 -37.73
C SER A 544 -26.95 14.05 -37.20
N ALA A 545 -27.46 15.20 -36.78
CA ALA A 545 -28.88 15.42 -36.64
C ALA A 545 -29.56 15.39 -38.02
N LEU A 546 -30.79 14.87 -38.05
CA LEU A 546 -32.01 15.34 -38.75
C LEU A 546 -32.82 14.18 -39.37
N PRO A 547 -34.13 14.35 -39.61
CA PRO A 547 -35.10 15.28 -39.00
C PRO A 547 -36.20 14.56 -38.20
#